data_AF-A0A7S2RIX1-F1
#
_entry.id   AF-A0A7S2RIX1-F1
#
_cell.length_a   1.000
_cell.length_b   1.000
_cell.length_c   1.000
_cell.angle_alpha   90.00
_cell.angle_beta   90.00
_cell.angle_gamma   90.00
#
_symmetry.space_group_name_H-M   'P 1'
#
loop_
_entity.id
_entity.type
_entity.pdbx_description
1 polymer ?
#
loop_
_entity_poly.entity_id
_entity_poly.type
_entity_poly.pdbx_seq_one_letter_code
_entity_poly.pdbx_strand_id
1 'polypeptide(L)'
;VGEQLLMFTQWGASEVRAMRGRHLHGLGGRFALNARQFSNLIATPESAGREIFRSVFDTDANGLVDALEAIVSFTLLSQMTIKDKVDMIFTLYDFNSAGQISMDELVILLRTVLSGASKM
;
A
#
# COMPACT_ATOMS: atom_id res chain seq x y z
N VAL A 1 8.56 0.63 13.77
CA VAL A 1 8.03 -0.57 13.09
C VAL A 1 7.52 -1.57 14.10
N GLY A 2 6.19 -1.64 14.26
CA GLY A 2 5.57 -2.68 15.09
C GLY A 2 5.91 -4.08 14.56
N GLU A 3 6.01 -5.07 15.46
CA GLU A 3 6.42 -6.45 15.11
C GLU A 3 5.61 -7.03 13.93
N GLN A 4 4.34 -6.67 13.84
CA GLN A 4 3.40 -7.07 12.79
C GLN A 4 3.83 -6.64 11.38
N LEU A 5 4.64 -5.58 11.25
CA LEU A 5 5.11 -5.08 9.94
C LEU A 5 6.47 -5.64 9.53
N LEU A 6 7.19 -6.30 10.44
CA LEU A 6 8.54 -6.83 10.17
C LEU A 6 8.55 -7.83 9.01
N MET A 7 7.49 -8.62 8.84
CA MET A 7 7.39 -9.57 7.73
C MET A 7 7.45 -8.91 6.34
N PHE A 8 7.01 -7.65 6.20
CA PHE A 8 7.03 -6.91 4.93
C PHE A 8 8.39 -6.29 4.64
N THR A 9 9.26 -6.16 5.65
CA THR A 9 10.65 -5.72 5.43
C THR A 9 11.47 -6.71 4.63
N GLN A 10 11.01 -7.95 4.49
CA GLN A 10 11.66 -8.99 3.68
C GLN A 10 11.13 -9.05 2.24
N TRP A 11 10.12 -8.24 1.91
CA TRP A 11 9.58 -8.23 0.55
C TRP A 11 10.57 -7.62 -0.44
N GLY A 12 10.70 -8.24 -1.59
CA GLY A 12 11.38 -7.72 -2.76
C GLY A 12 10.41 -7.20 -3.81
N ALA A 13 10.95 -6.92 -4.99
CA ALA A 13 10.16 -6.36 -6.09
C ALA A 13 9.08 -7.33 -6.61
N SER A 14 9.26 -8.64 -6.48
CA SER A 14 8.26 -9.65 -6.85
C SER A 14 7.00 -9.54 -6.00
N GLU A 15 7.15 -9.46 -4.68
CA GLU A 15 6.02 -9.43 -3.74
C GLU A 15 5.24 -8.12 -3.88
N VAL A 16 5.95 -7.00 -4.00
CA VAL A 16 5.32 -5.68 -4.18
C VAL A 16 4.59 -5.59 -5.52
N ARG A 17 5.15 -6.14 -6.62
CA ARG A 17 4.46 -6.22 -7.91
C ARG A 17 3.25 -7.15 -7.86
N ALA A 18 3.34 -8.28 -7.16
CA ALA A 18 2.21 -9.19 -6.97
C ALA A 18 1.09 -8.53 -6.17
N MET A 19 1.41 -7.76 -5.12
CA MET A 19 0.45 -6.94 -4.38
C MET A 19 -0.26 -5.94 -5.29
N ARG A 20 0.48 -5.19 -6.12
CA ARG A 20 -0.12 -4.27 -7.10
C ARG A 20 -1.00 -5.00 -8.12
N GLY A 21 -0.58 -6.18 -8.59
CA GLY A 21 -1.39 -7.02 -9.47
C GLY A 21 -2.71 -7.44 -8.83
N ARG A 22 -2.70 -7.83 -7.55
CA ARG A 22 -3.92 -8.14 -6.78
C ARG A 22 -4.82 -6.93 -6.63
N HIS A 23 -4.25 -5.74 -6.40
CA HIS A 23 -5.03 -4.50 -6.36
C HIS A 23 -5.73 -4.19 -7.69
N LEU A 24 -4.99 -4.19 -8.79
CA LEU A 24 -5.53 -3.82 -10.11
C LEU A 24 -6.52 -4.85 -10.64
N HIS A 25 -6.18 -6.14 -10.59
CA HIS A 25 -6.98 -7.20 -11.22
C HIS A 25 -7.93 -7.90 -10.25
N GLY A 26 -7.46 -8.22 -9.05
CA GLY A 26 -8.25 -8.98 -8.07
C GLY A 26 -9.25 -8.12 -7.30
N LEU A 27 -8.90 -6.87 -7.02
CA LEU A 27 -9.73 -5.92 -6.26
C LEU A 27 -10.38 -4.86 -7.15
N GLY A 28 -10.04 -4.82 -8.44
CA GLY A 28 -10.60 -3.87 -9.42
C GLY A 28 -10.19 -2.42 -9.19
N GLY A 29 -9.00 -2.18 -8.63
CA GLY A 29 -8.48 -0.82 -8.39
C GLY A 29 -9.26 -0.03 -7.33
N ARG A 30 -9.91 -0.71 -6.38
CA ARG A 30 -10.69 -0.05 -5.32
C ARG A 30 -9.84 0.86 -4.46
N PHE A 31 -10.30 2.09 -4.27
CA PHE A 31 -9.64 3.08 -3.40
C PHE A 31 -9.71 2.75 -1.91
N ALA A 32 -10.79 2.11 -1.45
CA ALA A 32 -10.99 1.73 -0.05
C ALA A 32 -11.16 0.22 0.08
N LEU A 33 -10.46 -0.38 1.05
CA LEU A 33 -10.48 -1.81 1.31
C LEU A 33 -11.04 -2.10 2.69
N ASN A 34 -11.95 -3.06 2.79
CA ASN A 34 -12.30 -3.66 4.08
C ASN A 34 -11.23 -4.69 4.51
N ALA A 35 -11.32 -5.17 5.75
CA ALA A 35 -10.35 -6.11 6.32
C ALA A 35 -10.10 -7.35 5.43
N ARG A 36 -11.14 -7.93 4.83
CA ARG A 36 -10.98 -9.12 3.96
C ARG A 36 -10.23 -8.77 2.68
N GLN A 37 -10.58 -7.65 2.05
CA GLN A 37 -9.90 -7.17 0.85
C GLN A 37 -8.45 -6.78 1.12
N PHE A 38 -8.18 -6.21 2.30
CA PHE A 38 -6.83 -5.93 2.76
C PHE A 38 -6.01 -7.22 2.93
N SER A 39 -6.54 -8.25 3.60
CA SER A 39 -5.84 -9.55 3.71
C SER A 39 -5.53 -10.15 2.33
N ASN A 40 -6.45 -10.03 1.37
CA ASN A 40 -6.21 -10.42 -0.02
C ASN A 40 -5.10 -9.58 -0.68
N LEU A 41 -5.07 -8.26 -0.45
CA LEU A 41 -4.05 -7.37 -0.98
C LEU A 41 -2.65 -7.84 -0.57
N ILE A 42 -2.45 -8.13 0.72
CA ILE A 42 -1.14 -8.54 1.25
C ILE A 42 -0.87 -10.06 1.17
N ALA A 43 -1.80 -10.83 0.60
CA ALA A 43 -1.72 -12.28 0.46
C ALA A 43 -1.47 -13.02 1.79
N THR A 44 -2.17 -12.63 2.84
CA THR A 44 -2.11 -13.30 4.16
C THR A 44 -3.45 -13.96 4.51
N PRO A 45 -3.45 -14.95 5.43
CA PRO A 45 -4.70 -15.47 5.99
C PRO A 45 -5.56 -14.35 6.57
N GLU A 46 -6.88 -14.48 6.48
CA GLU A 46 -7.81 -13.43 6.90
C GLU A 46 -7.62 -13.01 8.37
N SER A 47 -7.28 -13.94 9.25
CA SER A 47 -6.99 -13.68 10.67
C SER A 47 -5.79 -12.75 10.85
N ALA A 48 -4.66 -13.07 10.23
CA ALA A 48 -3.42 -12.27 10.32
C ALA A 48 -3.58 -10.91 9.64
N GLY A 49 -4.18 -10.87 8.44
CA GLY A 49 -4.40 -9.60 7.75
C GLY A 49 -5.40 -8.69 8.46
N ARG A 50 -6.41 -9.25 9.15
CA ARG A 50 -7.35 -8.47 9.98
C ARG A 50 -6.68 -7.86 11.20
N GLU A 51 -5.68 -8.53 11.78
CA GLU A 51 -4.91 -7.98 12.88
C GLU A 51 -4.14 -6.74 12.43
N ILE A 52 -3.33 -6.86 11.37
CA ILE A 52 -2.56 -5.74 10.78
C ILE A 52 -3.50 -4.60 10.34
N PHE A 53 -4.62 -4.95 9.72
CA PHE A 53 -5.64 -3.98 9.32
C PHE A 53 -6.09 -3.12 10.50
N ARG A 54 -6.47 -3.75 11.62
CA ARG A 54 -7.01 -3.05 12.80
C ARG A 54 -5.95 -2.30 13.60
N SER A 55 -4.75 -2.88 13.77
CA SER A 55 -3.73 -2.32 14.65
C SER A 55 -2.89 -1.22 13.99
N VAL A 56 -2.77 -1.24 12.65
CA VAL A 56 -1.86 -0.34 11.92
C VAL A 56 -2.62 0.62 11.00
N PHE A 57 -3.60 0.14 10.24
CA PHE A 57 -4.15 0.92 9.12
C PHE A 57 -5.50 1.59 9.41
N ASP A 58 -6.44 0.88 10.03
CA ASP A 58 -7.80 1.34 10.39
C ASP A 58 -7.80 2.12 11.72
N THR A 59 -6.99 3.20 11.76
CA THR A 59 -6.71 3.96 12.99
C THR A 59 -7.92 4.70 13.56
N ASP A 60 -8.93 4.96 12.74
CA ASP A 60 -10.19 5.60 13.14
C ASP A 60 -11.34 4.58 13.33
N ALA A 61 -11.06 3.28 13.21
CA ALA A 61 -11.99 2.17 13.36
C ALA A 61 -13.25 2.29 12.49
N ASN A 62 -13.12 2.88 11.29
CA ASN A 62 -14.22 3.03 10.36
C ASN A 62 -14.47 1.77 9.50
N GLY A 63 -13.56 0.78 9.58
CA GLY A 63 -13.67 -0.49 8.86
C GLY A 63 -13.21 -0.44 7.40
N LEU A 64 -12.52 0.63 7.00
CA LEU A 64 -11.96 0.85 5.67
C LEU A 64 -10.54 1.42 5.75
N VAL A 65 -9.69 1.02 4.81
CA VAL A 65 -8.33 1.58 4.66
C VAL A 65 -8.11 2.05 3.23
N ASP A 66 -7.34 3.11 3.07
CA ASP A 66 -6.92 3.58 1.76
C ASP A 66 -5.95 2.57 1.11
N ALA A 67 -6.33 2.08 -0.07
CA ALA A 67 -5.57 1.07 -0.77
C ALA A 67 -4.20 1.58 -1.22
N LEU A 68 -4.12 2.84 -1.67
CA LEU A 68 -2.86 3.43 -2.10
C LEU A 68 -1.95 3.67 -0.89
N GLU A 69 -2.52 4.05 0.26
CA GLU A 69 -1.78 4.13 1.52
C GLU A 69 -1.15 2.80 1.90
N ALA A 70 -1.92 1.73 1.89
CA ALA A 70 -1.40 0.40 2.17
C ALA A 70 -0.27 0.02 1.20
N ILE A 71 -0.49 0.15 -0.11
CA ILE A 71 0.47 -0.23 -1.14
C ILE A 71 1.77 0.58 -1.02
N VAL A 72 1.68 1.89 -0.79
CA VAL A 72 2.86 2.76 -0.64
C VAL A 72 3.62 2.40 0.63
N SER A 73 2.94 2.21 1.77
CA SER A 73 3.57 1.83 3.03
C SER A 73 4.37 0.53 2.89
N PHE A 74 3.78 -0.52 2.29
CA PHE A 74 4.50 -1.77 2.06
C PHE A 74 5.64 -1.65 1.03
N THR A 75 5.47 -0.81 0.01
CA THR A 75 6.55 -0.48 -0.93
C THR A 75 7.73 0.19 -0.22
N LEU A 76 7.47 1.14 0.69
CA LEU A 76 8.49 1.82 1.48
C LEU A 76 9.20 0.88 2.46
N LEU A 77 8.48 -0.04 3.10
CA LEU A 77 9.04 -1.05 4.02
C LEU A 77 9.91 -2.10 3.32
N SER A 78 9.61 -2.41 2.06
CA SER A 78 10.29 -3.47 1.31
C SER A 78 11.82 -3.28 1.22
N GLN A 79 12.53 -4.34 0.87
CA GLN A 79 13.96 -4.35 0.58
C GLN A 79 14.30 -3.87 -0.85
N MET A 80 13.34 -3.33 -1.59
CA MET A 80 13.58 -2.76 -2.91
C MET A 80 14.59 -1.60 -2.83
N THR A 81 15.33 -1.38 -3.93
CA THR A 81 16.21 -0.21 -4.03
C THR A 81 15.38 1.08 -3.96
N ILE A 82 15.99 2.18 -3.52
CA ILE A 82 15.31 3.48 -3.48
C ILE A 82 14.75 3.84 -4.87
N LYS A 83 15.52 3.57 -5.93
CA LYS A 83 15.08 3.80 -7.31
C LYS A 83 13.81 3.00 -7.63
N ASP A 84 13.80 1.70 -7.36
CA ASP A 84 12.63 0.86 -7.66
C ASP A 84 11.40 1.25 -6.83
N LYS A 85 11.60 1.70 -5.58
CA LYS A 85 10.52 2.22 -4.74
C LYS A 85 9.92 3.49 -5.36
N VAL A 86 10.77 4.42 -5.79
CA VAL A 86 10.33 5.66 -6.44
C VAL A 86 9.60 5.35 -7.75
N ASP A 87 10.14 4.47 -8.59
CA ASP A 87 9.50 4.08 -9.86
C ASP A 87 8.12 3.43 -9.62
N MET A 88 8.00 2.59 -8.59
CA MET A 88 6.72 1.97 -8.21
C MET A 88 5.71 3.00 -7.73
N ILE A 89 6.12 3.90 -6.83
CA ILE A 89 5.26 4.98 -6.30
C ILE A 89 4.83 5.91 -7.44
N PHE A 90 5.76 6.32 -8.31
CA PHE A 90 5.44 7.15 -9.47
C PHE A 90 4.35 6.50 -10.34
N THR A 91 4.52 5.22 -10.67
CA THR A 91 3.55 4.47 -11.48
C THR A 91 2.19 4.29 -10.79
N LEU A 92 2.12 4.42 -9.46
CA LEU A 92 0.85 4.38 -8.73
C LEU A 92 0.08 5.70 -8.79
N TYR A 93 0.77 6.83 -8.91
CA TYR A 93 0.15 8.16 -8.87
C TYR A 93 0.03 8.86 -10.22
N ASP A 94 0.76 8.42 -11.23
CA ASP A 94 0.55 8.83 -12.63
C ASP A 94 -0.74 8.19 -13.16
N PHE A 95 -1.90 8.64 -12.67
CA PHE A 95 -3.20 8.05 -12.91
C PHE A 95 -3.62 8.16 -14.37
N ASN A 96 -3.27 9.29 -14.99
CA ASN A 96 -3.52 9.53 -16.42
C ASN A 96 -2.45 8.92 -17.33
N SER A 97 -1.39 8.33 -16.77
CA SER A 97 -0.27 7.73 -17.51
C SER A 97 0.38 8.71 -18.48
N ALA A 98 0.48 9.98 -18.11
CA ALA A 98 1.12 11.02 -18.90
C ALA A 98 2.65 10.96 -18.83
N GLY A 99 3.22 10.11 -17.98
CA GLY A 99 4.66 10.05 -17.72
C GLY A 99 5.16 11.20 -16.85
N GLN A 100 4.24 11.92 -16.20
CA GLN A 100 4.52 13.04 -15.29
C GLN A 100 3.45 13.10 -14.20
N ILE A 101 3.83 13.55 -13.01
CA ILE A 101 2.90 13.75 -11.90
C ILE A 101 2.35 15.17 -11.96
N SER A 102 1.05 15.31 -12.15
CA SER A 102 0.34 16.59 -12.03
C SER A 102 0.26 17.08 -10.59
N MET A 103 -0.10 18.34 -10.38
CA MET A 103 -0.22 18.91 -9.03
C MET A 103 -1.25 18.16 -8.17
N ASP A 104 -2.37 17.75 -8.75
CA ASP A 104 -3.41 17.00 -8.04
C ASP A 104 -2.90 15.62 -7.63
N GLU A 105 -2.21 14.92 -8.54
CA GLU A 105 -1.59 13.62 -8.26
C GLU A 105 -0.50 13.73 -7.19
N LEU A 106 0.30 14.81 -7.21
CA LEU A 106 1.33 15.08 -6.21
C LEU A 106 0.73 15.30 -4.81
N VAL A 107 -0.39 16.03 -4.71
CA VAL A 107 -1.07 16.26 -3.43
C VAL A 107 -1.52 14.94 -2.82
N ILE A 108 -2.11 14.05 -3.63
CA ILE A 108 -2.54 12.73 -3.17
C ILE A 108 -1.31 11.90 -2.77
N LEU A 109 -0.26 11.89 -3.59
CA LEU A 109 1.00 11.21 -3.27
C LEU A 109 1.56 11.63 -1.92
N LEU A 110 1.70 12.94 -1.69
CA LEU A 110 2.27 13.47 -0.45
C LEU A 110 1.40 13.13 0.76
N ARG A 111 0.07 13.30 0.65
CA ARG A 111 -0.85 12.94 1.72
C ARG A 111 -0.71 11.48 2.11
N THR A 112 -0.69 10.59 1.12
CA THR A 112 -0.68 9.16 1.33
C THR A 112 0.67 8.65 1.84
N VAL A 113 1.79 9.17 1.30
CA VAL A 113 3.15 8.84 1.78
C VAL A 113 3.33 9.30 3.22
N LEU A 114 2.92 10.52 3.58
CA LEU A 114 3.07 11.05 4.94
C LEU A 114 2.20 10.29 5.95
N SER A 115 0.93 10.02 5.58
CA SER A 115 0.02 9.23 6.42
C SER A 115 0.56 7.82 6.63
N GLY A 116 0.94 7.12 5.55
CA GLY A 116 1.53 5.79 5.62
C GLY A 116 2.82 5.75 6.43
N ALA A 117 3.72 6.72 6.23
CA ALA A 117 4.96 6.85 6.99
C ALA A 117 4.74 7.07 8.49
N SER A 118 3.69 7.79 8.88
CA SER A 118 3.36 7.99 10.29
C SER A 118 2.87 6.72 11.00
N LYS A 119 2.42 5.70 10.25
CA LYS A 119 1.91 4.42 10.76
C LYS A 119 3.02 3.36 10.92
N MET A 120 4.25 3.65 10.49
CA MET A 120 5.39 2.70 10.44
C MET A 120 6.38 2.86 11.59
#